data_AF-A0A1I7T7S7-F1
#
_entry.id   AF-A0A1I7T7S7-F1
#
_cell.length_a   1.000
_cell.length_b   1.000
_cell.length_c   1.000
_cell.angle_alpha   90.00
_cell.angle_beta   90.00
_cell.angle_gamma   90.00
#
_symmetry.space_group_name_H-M   'P 1'
#
loop_
_entity.id
_entity.type
_entity.pdbx_description
1 polymer ?
#
loop_
_entity_poly.entity_id
_entity_poly.type
_entity_poly.pdbx_seq_one_letter_code
_entity_poly.pdbx_strand_id
1 'polypeptide(L)'
;MLSNQVLSTTPTEPSHDNTYFKALDKLQTILNSNFQLWRHGDRSALSPLYPIFESNWTFGGGRFGQLTPLGMAQMKDLGALYRKKYVEDQEFLSHRYIGNEV
;
A
#
# COMPACT_ATOMS: atom_id res chain seq x y z
N MET A 1 57.44 45.82 20.95
CA MET A 1 56.12 45.68 20.28
C MET A 1 55.87 44.21 20.05
N LEU A 2 54.96 43.59 20.80
CA LEU A 2 54.58 42.18 20.62
C LEU A 2 53.34 42.14 19.73
N SER A 3 53.48 41.50 18.56
CA SER A 3 52.39 41.27 17.61
C SER A 3 51.53 40.12 18.12
N ASN A 4 50.29 40.42 18.52
CA ASN A 4 49.29 39.39 18.76
C ASN A 4 48.70 38.94 17.43
N GLN A 5 49.15 37.80 16.91
CA GLN A 5 48.43 37.10 15.86
C GLN A 5 47.21 36.40 16.47
N VAL A 6 46.02 36.90 16.14
CA VAL A 6 44.76 36.23 16.44
C VAL A 6 44.61 35.08 15.45
N LEU A 7 44.69 33.83 15.93
CA LEU A 7 44.35 32.66 15.13
C LEU A 7 42.84 32.70 14.82
N SER A 8 42.50 32.97 13.56
CA SER A 8 41.15 32.78 13.03
C SER A 8 40.90 31.29 12.81
N THR A 9 40.34 30.61 13.81
CA THR A 9 39.75 29.28 13.59
C THR A 9 38.32 29.49 13.10
N THR A 10 38.13 29.65 11.79
CA THR A 10 36.81 29.39 11.21
C THR A 10 36.47 27.93 11.46
N PRO A 11 35.35 27.61 12.14
CA PRO A 11 34.91 26.23 12.23
C PRO A 11 34.73 25.71 10.81
N THR A 12 35.45 24.66 10.45
CA THR A 12 35.20 23.94 9.20
C THR A 12 33.79 23.39 9.31
N GLU A 13 32.88 23.85 8.44
CA GLU A 13 31.53 23.29 8.33
C GLU A 13 31.65 21.76 8.20
N PRO A 14 30.93 20.98 9.02
CA PRO A 14 30.91 19.54 8.85
C PRO A 14 30.41 19.23 7.44
N SER A 15 31.18 18.44 6.68
CA SER A 15 30.82 18.05 5.33
C SER A 15 29.39 17.53 5.32
N HIS A 16 28.51 18.19 4.58
CA HIS A 16 27.10 17.83 4.44
C HIS A 16 26.98 16.44 3.81
N ASP A 17 27.09 15.40 4.63
CA ASP A 17 26.71 14.07 4.24
C ASP A 17 25.19 14.03 4.10
N ASN A 18 24.75 13.99 2.84
CA ASN A 18 23.36 13.90 2.40
C ASN A 18 22.62 12.67 3.02
N THR A 19 23.33 11.74 3.66
CA THR A 19 22.71 10.60 4.36
C THR A 19 21.51 10.99 5.25
N TYR A 20 21.58 12.11 5.97
CA TYR A 20 20.44 12.59 6.77
C TYR A 20 19.24 13.01 5.94
N PHE A 21 19.45 13.77 4.85
CA PHE A 21 18.36 14.22 3.98
C PHE A 21 17.73 13.07 3.20
N LYS A 22 18.53 12.10 2.74
CA LYS A 22 18.04 10.84 2.15
C LYS A 22 17.21 10.01 3.13
N ALA A 23 17.62 9.95 4.39
CA ALA A 23 16.88 9.23 5.42
C ALA A 23 15.53 9.90 5.69
N LEU A 24 15.50 11.24 5.77
CA LEU A 24 14.26 12.00 5.94
C LEU A 24 13.31 11.83 4.75
N ASP A 25 13.81 11.90 3.52
CA ASP A 25 12.99 11.70 2.31
C ASP A 25 12.37 10.29 2.24
N LYS A 26 13.13 9.26 2.61
CA LYS A 26 12.61 7.90 2.76
C LYS A 26 11.54 7.81 3.85
N LEU A 27 11.75 8.43 5.00
CA LEU A 27 10.77 8.45 6.08
C LEU A 27 9.50 9.19 5.67
N GLN A 28 9.62 10.33 4.99
CA GLN A 28 8.49 11.07 4.41
C GLN A 28 7.71 10.20 3.43
N THR A 29 8.41 9.48 2.54
CA THR A 29 7.78 8.58 1.57
C THR A 29 7.00 7.46 2.26
N ILE A 30 7.59 6.83 3.28
CA ILE A 30 6.91 5.78 4.07
C ILE A 30 5.68 6.35 4.79
N LEU A 31 5.80 7.53 5.40
CA LEU A 31 4.69 8.18 6.11
C LEU A 31 3.55 8.59 5.17
N ASN A 32 3.87 8.93 3.92
CA ASN A 32 2.91 9.29 2.88
C ASN A 32 2.35 8.07 2.12
N SER A 33 2.83 6.86 2.43
CA SER A 33 2.38 5.63 1.79
C SER A 33 1.04 5.19 2.39
N ASN A 34 0.04 4.92 1.53
CA ASN A 34 -1.23 4.36 1.96
C ASN A 34 -1.15 2.82 1.97
N PHE A 35 -1.11 2.21 3.16
CA PHE A 35 -1.22 0.77 3.30
C PHE A 35 -2.68 0.35 3.49
N GLN A 36 -3.14 -0.64 2.73
CA GLN A 36 -4.50 -1.15 2.82
C GLN A 36 -4.51 -2.66 3.08
N LEU A 37 -5.27 -3.08 4.09
CA LEU A 37 -5.45 -4.50 4.45
C LEU A 37 -6.90 -4.90 4.25
N TRP A 38 -7.13 -5.92 3.42
CA TRP A 38 -8.47 -6.42 3.11
C TRP A 38 -8.55 -7.92 3.37
N ARG A 39 -9.72 -8.35 3.85
CA ARG A 39 -10.09 -9.76 3.69
C ARG A 39 -10.55 -10.02 2.27
N HIS A 40 -10.40 -11.26 1.84
CA HIS A 40 -11.03 -11.76 0.61
C HIS A 40 -12.56 -11.58 0.68
N GLY A 41 -13.22 -11.51 -0.48
CA GLY A 41 -14.69 -11.56 -0.57
C GLY A 41 -15.25 -12.93 -0.14
N ASP A 42 -16.56 -13.10 -0.21
CA ASP A 42 -17.22 -14.34 0.22
C ASP A 42 -16.66 -15.61 -0.46
N ARG A 43 -16.46 -16.68 0.33
CA ARG A 43 -15.85 -17.95 -0.12
C ARG A 43 -16.67 -19.13 0.35
N SER A 44 -16.57 -20.25 -0.37
CA SER A 44 -17.05 -21.53 0.14
C SER A 44 -16.32 -21.91 1.43
N ALA A 45 -16.99 -22.74 2.25
CA ALA A 45 -16.41 -23.27 3.47
C ALA A 45 -15.05 -23.95 3.20
N LEU A 46 -14.15 -23.94 4.18
CA LEU A 46 -12.83 -24.58 4.07
C LEU A 46 -12.90 -26.11 4.25
N SER A 47 -13.97 -26.59 4.88
CA SER A 47 -14.22 -27.99 5.18
C SER A 47 -15.73 -28.26 5.15
N PRO A 48 -16.15 -29.52 5.11
CA PRO A 48 -17.56 -29.88 5.24
C PRO A 48 -18.10 -29.44 6.60
N LEU A 49 -19.12 -28.59 6.61
CA LEU A 49 -19.82 -28.16 7.83
C LEU A 49 -21.14 -28.94 8.05
N TYR A 50 -21.67 -29.55 6.98
CA TYR A 50 -22.90 -30.35 6.93
C TYR A 50 -22.82 -31.29 5.72
N PRO A 51 -23.74 -32.28 5.56
CA PRO A 51 -23.74 -33.15 4.38
C PRO A 51 -23.74 -32.34 3.09
N ILE A 52 -22.77 -32.60 2.23
CA ILE A 52 -22.59 -31.84 0.99
C ILE A 52 -23.34 -32.55 -0.13
N PHE A 53 -24.10 -31.78 -0.90
CA PHE A 53 -24.83 -32.26 -2.06
C PHE A 53 -24.21 -31.71 -3.34
N GLU A 54 -24.50 -32.37 -4.48
CA GLU A 54 -23.92 -32.00 -5.77
C GLU A 54 -24.21 -30.53 -6.14
N SER A 55 -25.39 -30.03 -5.75
CA SER A 55 -25.80 -28.63 -5.97
C SER A 55 -24.88 -27.62 -5.26
N ASN A 56 -24.25 -27.97 -4.14
CA ASN A 56 -23.36 -27.08 -3.39
C ASN A 56 -22.05 -26.77 -4.14
N TRP A 57 -21.63 -27.60 -5.09
CA TRP A 57 -20.41 -27.36 -5.89
C TRP A 57 -20.53 -26.14 -6.80
N THR A 58 -21.75 -25.70 -7.11
CA THR A 58 -21.99 -24.52 -7.95
C THR A 58 -21.71 -23.19 -7.25
N PHE A 59 -21.72 -23.16 -5.92
CA PHE A 59 -21.61 -21.92 -5.14
C PHE A 59 -20.17 -21.38 -5.05
N GLY A 60 -19.19 -22.28 -4.91
CA GLY A 60 -17.82 -21.93 -4.54
C GLY A 60 -16.79 -21.99 -5.66
N GLY A 61 -17.14 -21.73 -6.93
CA GLY A 61 -16.19 -21.92 -8.05
C GLY A 61 -15.76 -23.38 -8.27
N GLY A 62 -16.47 -24.33 -7.62
CA GLY A 62 -16.24 -25.76 -7.76
C GLY A 62 -15.37 -26.41 -6.68
N ARG A 63 -14.88 -25.70 -5.65
CA ARG A 63 -14.15 -26.32 -4.50
C ARG A 63 -14.35 -25.59 -3.17
N PHE A 64 -13.84 -26.17 -2.08
CA PHE A 64 -13.74 -25.53 -0.76
C PHE A 64 -12.75 -24.37 -0.73
N GLY A 65 -13.03 -23.37 0.10
CA GLY A 65 -12.18 -22.20 0.31
C GLY A 65 -12.02 -21.29 -0.90
N GLN A 66 -12.76 -21.55 -1.98
CA GLN A 66 -12.69 -20.78 -3.21
C GLN A 66 -13.69 -19.62 -3.18
N LEU A 67 -13.33 -18.55 -3.88
CA LEU A 67 -14.14 -17.34 -3.98
C LEU A 67 -15.44 -17.64 -4.73
N THR A 68 -16.57 -17.21 -4.16
CA THR A 68 -17.89 -17.39 -4.78
C THR A 68 -18.09 -16.34 -5.86
N PRO A 69 -19.03 -16.52 -6.81
CA PRO A 69 -19.43 -15.46 -7.73
C PRO A 69 -19.87 -14.17 -7.01
N LEU A 70 -20.54 -14.33 -5.86
CA LEU A 70 -20.89 -13.20 -5.00
C LEU A 70 -19.64 -12.54 -4.41
N GLY A 71 -18.68 -13.31 -3.90
CA GLY A 71 -17.42 -12.80 -3.37
C GLY A 71 -16.60 -12.06 -4.43
N MET A 72 -16.61 -12.52 -5.68
CA MET A 72 -16.01 -11.81 -6.81
C MET A 72 -16.69 -10.46 -7.05
N ALA A 73 -18.03 -10.42 -7.03
CA ALA A 73 -18.79 -9.18 -7.20
C ALA A 73 -18.49 -8.18 -6.08
N GLN A 74 -18.45 -8.64 -4.83
CA GLN A 74 -18.08 -7.81 -3.67
C GLN A 74 -16.70 -7.17 -3.84
N MET A 75 -15.69 -7.94 -4.27
CA MET A 75 -14.34 -7.41 -4.49
C MET A 75 -14.26 -6.44 -5.67
N LYS A 76 -15.04 -6.67 -6.73
CA LYS A 76 -15.17 -5.73 -7.85
C LYS A 76 -15.76 -4.40 -7.38
N ASP A 77 -16.83 -4.44 -6.59
CA ASP A 77 -17.52 -3.23 -6.13
C ASP A 77 -16.65 -2.46 -5.13
N LEU A 78 -15.91 -3.16 -4.28
CA LEU A 78 -14.87 -2.57 -3.43
C LEU A 78 -13.79 -1.86 -4.26
N GLY A 79 -13.31 -2.50 -5.33
CA GLY A 79 -12.36 -1.90 -6.26
C GLY A 79 -12.91 -0.63 -6.95
N ALA A 80 -14.19 -0.62 -7.30
CA ALA A 80 -14.85 0.56 -7.85
C ALA A 80 -14.92 1.72 -6.84
N LEU A 81 -15.18 1.43 -5.56
CA LEU A 81 -15.13 2.42 -4.49
C LEU A 81 -13.73 3.01 -4.32
N TYR A 82 -12.68 2.19 -4.40
CA TYR A 82 -11.30 2.70 -4.35
C TYR A 82 -10.94 3.53 -5.55
N ARG A 83 -11.34 3.12 -6.75
CA ARG A 83 -11.12 3.94 -7.94
C ARG A 83 -11.79 5.30 -7.77
N LYS A 84 -13.05 5.33 -7.35
CA LYS A 84 -13.75 6.61 -7.09
C LYS A 84 -12.98 7.47 -6.08
N LYS A 85 -12.59 6.89 -4.94
CA LYS A 85 -11.90 7.63 -3.87
C LYS A 85 -10.52 8.14 -4.30
N TYR A 86 -9.67 7.25 -4.82
CA TYR A 86 -8.24 7.54 -5.02
C TYR A 86 -7.88 8.06 -6.41
N VAL A 87 -8.70 7.79 -7.43
CA VAL A 87 -8.47 8.33 -8.79
C VAL A 87 -9.33 9.56 -9.03
N GLU A 88 -10.64 9.48 -8.77
CA GLU A 88 -11.57 10.53 -9.17
C GLU A 88 -11.70 11.64 -8.12
N ASP A 89 -11.88 11.29 -6.84
CA ASP A 89 -12.17 12.27 -5.79
C ASP A 89 -10.88 12.91 -5.19
N GLN A 90 -9.78 12.13 -5.09
CA GLN A 90 -8.52 12.58 -4.47
C GLN A 90 -7.39 12.84 -5.48
N GLU A 91 -7.51 12.34 -6.71
CA GLU A 91 -6.44 12.39 -7.72
C GLU A 91 -5.07 11.90 -7.19
N PHE A 92 -5.10 10.96 -6.24
CA PHE A 92 -3.90 10.35 -5.65
C PHE A 92 -3.23 9.36 -6.62
N LEU A 93 -4.05 8.65 -7.42
CA LEU A 93 -3.60 7.75 -8.48
C LEU A 93 -3.96 8.33 -9.85
N SER A 94 -3.14 8.02 -10.85
CA SER A 94 -3.40 8.43 -12.23
C SER A 94 -4.68 7.78 -12.80
N HIS A 95 -5.41 8.50 -13.65
CA HIS A 95 -6.63 7.96 -14.30
C HIS A 95 -6.37 6.69 -15.12
N ARG A 96 -5.18 6.58 -15.71
CA ARG A 96 -4.68 5.40 -16.42
C ARG A 96 -3.77 4.61 -15.49
N TYR A 97 -3.82 3.29 -15.60
CA TYR A 97 -2.97 2.41 -14.82
C TYR A 97 -1.47 2.68 -15.10
N ILE A 98 -0.72 2.94 -14.03
CA ILE A 98 0.73 3.01 -14.03
C ILE A 98 1.25 1.99 -13.00
N GLY A 99 2.08 1.05 -13.45
CA GLY A 99 2.42 -0.14 -12.66
C GLY A 99 3.25 0.10 -11.40
N ASN A 100 3.77 1.31 -11.17
CA ASN A 100 4.51 1.68 -9.97
C ASN A 100 3.70 2.55 -8.99
N GLU A 101 2.42 2.81 -9.26
CA GLU A 101 1.53 3.57 -8.36
C GLU A 101 0.70 2.65 -7.42
N VAL A 102 0.62 1.34 -7.71
CA VAL A 102 -0.24 0.36 -7.02
C VAL A 102 0.56 -0.87 -6.61
#